data_AF-A0A921AGU0-F1
#
_entry.id   AF-A0A921AGU0-F1
#
_cell.length_a   1.000
_cell.length_b   1.000
_cell.length_c   1.000
_cell.angle_alpha   90.00
_cell.angle_beta   90.00
_cell.angle_gamma   90.00
#
_symmetry.space_group_name_H-M   'P 1'
#
loop_
_entity.id
_entity.type
_entity.pdbx_description
1 polymer ?
#
loop_
_entity_poly.entity_id
_entity_poly.type
_entity_poly.pdbx_seq_one_letter_code
_entity_poly.pdbx_strand_id
1 'polypeptide(L)'
;ISAPRCFEIEAKLKERLNIPIFHDDQHGTAIVVVAAMKNALKVVNKKIEDVKIVISGAGAAGIAISKLIMTAGGKKIIMTDSKGVIGSHRDNLNSAKQEVLSLFTLDEKGDIHSAMNNADVFIGVSKSGIINKTDVEKMNKDAIVFAMANPTPEIFPEEAKAGGARIIATGRSDFANQVNNVIAFPGLFAGLFAIQARSITQEIFMVVADAIANSVENPNEENIIPSPLDKSVAENVKQAVIQFSK
;
A
#
# COMPACT_ATOMS: atom_id res chain seq x y z
N ILE A 1 -8.16 -14.82 0.09
CA ILE A 1 -7.67 -16.14 -0.41
C ILE A 1 -6.17 -16.20 -0.21
N SER A 2 -5.55 -17.33 0.19
CA SER A 2 -4.11 -17.34 0.51
C SER A 2 -3.22 -17.22 -0.73
N ALA A 3 -2.09 -16.50 -0.60
CA ALA A 3 -1.04 -16.49 -1.61
C ALA A 3 -0.24 -17.82 -1.59
N PRO A 4 0.25 -18.31 -2.75
CA PRO A 4 0.13 -17.71 -4.08
C PRO A 4 -1.16 -18.07 -4.84
N ARG A 5 -2.03 -18.92 -4.28
CA ARG A 5 -3.26 -19.41 -4.96
C ARG A 5 -4.21 -18.30 -5.39
N CYS A 6 -4.28 -17.21 -4.62
CA CYS A 6 -5.11 -16.04 -4.97
C CYS A 6 -4.81 -15.47 -6.36
N PHE A 7 -3.54 -15.48 -6.79
CA PHE A 7 -3.14 -14.89 -8.07
C PHE A 7 -3.67 -15.71 -9.25
N GLU A 8 -3.53 -17.03 -9.18
CA GLU A 8 -4.02 -17.95 -10.20
C GLU A 8 -5.56 -17.92 -10.29
N ILE A 9 -6.23 -17.92 -9.14
CA ILE A 9 -7.70 -17.84 -9.07
C ILE A 9 -8.18 -16.53 -9.70
N GLU A 10 -7.58 -15.41 -9.33
CA GLU A 10 -7.95 -14.11 -9.89
C GLU A 10 -7.73 -14.05 -11.41
N ALA A 11 -6.58 -14.52 -11.90
CA ALA A 11 -6.27 -14.56 -13.33
C ALA A 11 -7.30 -15.40 -14.11
N LYS A 12 -7.62 -16.61 -13.63
CA LYS A 12 -8.61 -17.49 -14.26
C LYS A 12 -10.02 -16.91 -14.21
N LEU A 13 -10.39 -16.21 -13.14
CA LEU A 13 -11.69 -15.53 -13.06
C LEU A 13 -11.77 -14.37 -14.06
N LYS A 14 -10.71 -13.58 -14.20
CA LYS A 14 -10.63 -12.49 -15.20
C LYS A 14 -10.71 -13.00 -16.64
N GLU A 15 -10.15 -14.17 -16.93
CA GLU A 15 -10.24 -14.79 -18.26
C GLU A 15 -11.64 -15.34 -18.57
N ARG A 16 -12.31 -15.92 -17.56
CA ARG A 16 -13.56 -16.68 -17.74
C ARG A 16 -14.82 -15.84 -17.59
N LEU A 17 -14.75 -14.68 -16.95
CA LEU A 17 -15.92 -13.89 -16.57
C LEU A 17 -15.91 -12.53 -17.28
N ASN A 18 -17.07 -12.14 -17.82
CA ASN A 18 -17.30 -10.82 -18.43
C ASN A 18 -17.73 -9.76 -17.39
N ILE A 19 -17.31 -9.93 -16.14
CA ILE A 19 -17.63 -9.03 -15.02
C ILE A 19 -16.34 -8.64 -14.29
N PRO A 20 -16.30 -7.46 -13.65
CA PRO A 20 -15.10 -6.97 -13.00
C PRO A 20 -14.72 -7.86 -11.80
N ILE A 21 -13.46 -8.30 -11.77
CA ILE A 21 -12.90 -9.13 -10.69
C ILE A 21 -11.96 -8.30 -9.84
N PHE A 22 -12.20 -8.30 -8.53
CA PHE A 22 -11.46 -7.54 -7.54
C PHE A 22 -11.13 -8.43 -6.35
N HIS A 23 -9.87 -8.42 -5.90
CA HIS A 23 -9.45 -9.05 -4.66
C HIS A 23 -9.16 -7.97 -3.62
N ASP A 24 -10.02 -7.86 -2.61
CA ASP A 24 -9.98 -6.75 -1.64
C ASP A 24 -8.70 -6.73 -0.80
N ASP A 25 -8.23 -7.88 -0.29
CA ASP A 25 -6.96 -7.90 0.47
C ASP A 25 -5.72 -7.55 -0.39
N GLN A 26 -5.84 -7.57 -1.72
CA GLN A 26 -4.78 -7.19 -2.66
C GLN A 26 -4.95 -5.74 -3.08
N HIS A 27 -5.96 -5.48 -3.90
CA HIS A 27 -6.17 -4.22 -4.59
C HIS A 27 -6.77 -3.18 -3.65
N GLY A 28 -7.70 -3.57 -2.78
CA GLY A 28 -8.28 -2.69 -1.78
C GLY A 28 -7.19 -2.14 -0.86
N THR A 29 -6.34 -3.02 -0.32
CA THR A 29 -5.17 -2.64 0.48
C THR A 29 -4.23 -1.72 -0.30
N ALA A 30 -3.88 -2.05 -1.55
CA ALA A 30 -2.99 -1.22 -2.37
C ALA A 30 -3.53 0.20 -2.59
N ILE A 31 -4.82 0.32 -2.92
CA ILE A 31 -5.50 1.60 -3.14
C ILE A 31 -5.39 2.49 -1.90
N VAL A 32 -5.76 1.98 -0.72
CA VAL A 32 -5.79 2.80 0.50
C VAL A 32 -4.39 3.15 0.98
N VAL A 33 -3.41 2.26 0.79
CA VAL A 33 -2.00 2.53 1.09
C VAL A 33 -1.47 3.65 0.21
N VAL A 34 -1.71 3.60 -1.10
CA VAL A 34 -1.25 4.65 -2.02
C VAL A 34 -1.97 5.97 -1.74
N ALA A 35 -3.25 5.95 -1.39
CA ALA A 35 -3.99 7.15 -0.98
C ALA A 35 -3.37 7.81 0.26
N ALA A 36 -3.15 7.04 1.33
CA ALA A 36 -2.49 7.51 2.55
C ALA A 36 -1.07 8.00 2.26
N MET A 37 -0.29 7.27 1.45
CA MET A 37 1.08 7.64 1.11
C MET A 37 1.15 8.96 0.35
N LYS A 38 0.24 9.22 -0.59
CA LYS A 38 0.17 10.50 -1.31
C LYS A 38 0.03 11.68 -0.35
N ASN A 39 -0.87 11.59 0.62
CA ASN A 39 -1.05 12.63 1.61
C ASN A 39 0.10 12.70 2.62
N ALA A 40 0.66 11.58 3.05
CA ALA A 40 1.83 11.55 3.91
C ALA A 40 3.03 12.26 3.27
N LEU A 41 3.29 11.99 1.98
CA LEU A 41 4.35 12.62 1.21
C LEU A 41 4.16 14.14 1.07
N LYS A 42 2.92 14.62 0.92
CA LYS A 42 2.61 16.07 0.96
C LYS A 42 2.98 16.69 2.31
N VAL A 43 2.63 16.05 3.41
CA VAL A 43 2.89 16.53 4.78
C VAL A 43 4.40 16.63 5.07
N VAL A 44 5.19 15.67 4.60
CA VAL A 44 6.66 15.69 4.75
C VAL A 44 7.40 16.39 3.61
N ASN A 45 6.68 16.95 2.64
CA ASN A 45 7.23 17.63 1.46
C ASN A 45 8.26 16.78 0.68
N LYS A 46 7.94 15.51 0.44
CA LYS A 46 8.75 14.57 -0.37
C LYS A 46 8.01 14.17 -1.64
N LYS A 47 8.76 13.84 -2.70
CA LYS A 47 8.21 13.33 -3.95
C LYS A 47 8.35 11.81 -4.01
N ILE A 48 7.33 11.14 -4.57
CA ILE A 48 7.27 9.67 -4.60
C ILE A 48 8.42 9.05 -5.41
N GLU A 49 8.90 9.74 -6.45
CA GLU A 49 10.01 9.29 -7.28
C GLU A 49 11.37 9.31 -6.57
N ASP A 50 11.49 10.12 -5.50
CA ASP A 50 12.75 10.37 -4.80
C ASP A 50 12.94 9.49 -3.55
N VAL A 51 11.83 9.01 -2.96
CA VAL A 51 11.83 8.30 -1.68
C VAL A 51 12.22 6.83 -1.80
N LYS A 52 12.99 6.33 -0.82
CA LYS A 52 13.26 4.90 -0.63
C LYS A 52 12.10 4.26 0.15
N ILE A 53 11.44 3.28 -0.45
CA ILE A 53 10.25 2.61 0.09
C ILE A 53 10.62 1.16 0.42
N VAL A 54 10.41 0.75 1.66
CA VAL A 54 10.62 -0.62 2.14
C VAL A 54 9.27 -1.26 2.42
N ILE A 55 8.98 -2.38 1.76
CA ILE A 55 7.75 -3.15 1.94
C ILE A 55 8.09 -4.47 2.61
N SER A 56 7.62 -4.67 3.84
CA SER A 56 7.70 -5.98 4.50
C SER A 56 6.46 -6.81 4.21
N GLY A 57 6.68 -7.91 3.48
CA GLY A 57 5.64 -8.87 3.11
C GLY A 57 5.48 -9.00 1.61
N ALA A 58 6.04 -10.06 1.04
CA ALA A 58 5.90 -10.40 -0.38
C ALA A 58 4.70 -11.33 -0.66
N GLY A 59 3.58 -11.05 0.01
CA GLY A 59 2.29 -11.71 -0.22
C GLY A 59 1.44 -10.94 -1.22
N ALA A 60 0.14 -11.26 -1.24
CA ALA A 60 -0.83 -10.66 -2.16
C ALA A 60 -0.89 -9.14 -2.01
N ALA A 61 -1.03 -8.63 -0.78
CA ALA A 61 -1.08 -7.20 -0.48
C ALA A 61 0.21 -6.48 -0.89
N GLY A 62 1.38 -6.95 -0.45
CA GLY A 62 2.65 -6.27 -0.72
C GLY A 62 2.99 -6.20 -2.21
N ILE A 63 2.69 -7.27 -2.97
CA ILE A 63 2.83 -7.29 -4.43
C ILE A 63 1.90 -6.28 -5.10
N ALA A 64 0.63 -6.21 -4.67
CA ALA A 64 -0.32 -5.23 -5.22
C ALA A 64 0.08 -3.78 -4.88
N ILE A 65 0.49 -3.53 -3.63
CA ILE A 65 1.01 -2.24 -3.17
C ILE A 65 2.20 -1.82 -4.02
N SER A 66 3.19 -2.69 -4.20
CA SER A 66 4.41 -2.33 -4.95
C SER A 66 4.09 -1.95 -6.39
N LYS A 67 3.22 -2.71 -7.07
CA LYS A 67 2.79 -2.40 -8.44
C LYS A 67 2.07 -1.06 -8.51
N LEU A 68 1.16 -0.77 -7.59
CA LEU A 68 0.41 0.49 -7.61
C LEU A 68 1.29 1.71 -7.25
N ILE A 69 2.25 1.55 -6.32
CA ILE A 69 3.26 2.57 -6.02
C ILE A 69 4.08 2.91 -7.26
N MET A 70 4.46 1.92 -8.07
CA MET A 70 5.18 2.15 -9.31
C MET A 70 4.35 2.91 -10.33
N THR A 71 3.06 2.54 -10.48
CA THR A 71 2.11 3.29 -11.30
C THR A 71 1.95 4.73 -10.81
N ALA A 72 2.06 4.97 -9.51
CA ALA A 72 2.08 6.30 -8.91
C ALA A 72 3.41 7.06 -9.11
N GLY A 73 4.45 6.45 -9.69
CA GLY A 73 5.75 7.06 -9.98
C GLY A 73 6.88 6.68 -9.02
N GLY A 74 6.64 5.81 -8.04
CA GLY A 74 7.66 5.31 -7.12
C GLY A 74 8.68 4.43 -7.84
N LYS A 75 9.97 4.65 -7.55
CA LYS A 75 11.08 3.97 -8.25
C LYS A 75 11.91 3.09 -7.34
N LYS A 76 12.20 3.57 -6.12
CA LYS A 76 13.15 2.95 -5.20
C LYS A 76 12.42 2.06 -4.19
N ILE A 77 11.96 0.89 -4.64
CA ILE A 77 11.23 -0.07 -3.81
C ILE A 77 12.14 -1.24 -3.42
N ILE A 78 12.15 -1.57 -2.13
CA ILE A 78 12.73 -2.81 -1.60
C ILE A 78 11.60 -3.61 -0.99
N MET A 79 11.53 -4.90 -1.32
CA MET A 79 10.57 -5.82 -0.73
C MET A 79 11.29 -6.92 0.04
N THR A 80 10.77 -7.26 1.21
CA THR A 80 11.29 -8.37 2.03
C THR A 80 10.24 -9.46 2.22
N ASP A 81 10.71 -10.70 2.39
CA ASP A 81 9.91 -11.80 2.90
C ASP A 81 10.58 -12.44 4.14
N SER A 82 10.06 -13.57 4.60
CA SER A 82 10.58 -14.27 5.78
C SER A 82 12.04 -14.75 5.67
N LYS A 83 12.66 -14.68 4.48
CA LYS A 83 14.06 -15.03 4.24
C LYS A 83 14.93 -13.81 3.92
N GLY A 84 14.41 -12.60 4.06
CA GLY A 84 15.14 -11.35 3.81
C GLY A 84 14.70 -10.62 2.53
N VAL A 85 15.56 -9.72 2.07
CA VAL A 85 15.33 -8.91 0.86
C VAL A 85 15.13 -9.82 -0.36
N ILE A 86 14.16 -9.47 -1.19
CA ILE A 86 13.92 -10.11 -2.49
C ILE A 86 14.80 -9.42 -3.52
N GLY A 87 15.67 -10.19 -4.17
CA GLY A 87 16.59 -9.71 -5.21
C GLY A 87 16.99 -10.83 -6.16
N SER A 88 17.72 -10.49 -7.22
CA SER A 88 18.19 -11.46 -8.24
C SER A 88 19.12 -12.54 -7.68
N HIS A 89 19.68 -12.30 -6.50
CA HIS A 89 20.53 -13.24 -5.78
C HIS A 89 19.78 -14.41 -5.12
N ARG A 90 18.45 -14.46 -5.22
CA ARG A 90 17.63 -15.51 -4.59
C ARG A 90 17.02 -16.46 -5.62
N ASP A 91 17.38 -17.74 -5.52
CA ASP A 91 16.90 -18.78 -6.45
C ASP A 91 15.52 -19.36 -6.11
N ASN A 92 14.97 -19.03 -4.92
CA ASN A 92 13.76 -19.66 -4.37
C ASN A 92 12.50 -18.77 -4.42
N LEU A 93 12.40 -17.92 -5.43
CA LEU A 93 11.25 -17.05 -5.63
C LEU A 93 10.14 -17.77 -6.41
N ASN A 94 8.89 -17.62 -5.98
CA ASN A 94 7.75 -18.07 -6.77
C ASN A 94 7.51 -17.10 -7.96
N SER A 95 6.66 -17.49 -8.91
CA SER A 95 6.37 -16.70 -10.10
C SER A 95 5.90 -15.28 -9.81
N ALA A 96 5.05 -15.09 -8.80
CA ALA A 96 4.54 -13.77 -8.42
C ALA A 96 5.66 -12.84 -7.87
N LYS A 97 6.61 -13.40 -7.12
CA LYS A 97 7.80 -12.67 -6.62
C LYS A 97 8.79 -12.36 -7.74
N GLN A 98 8.96 -13.27 -8.69
CA GLN A 98 9.81 -13.05 -9.86
C GLN A 98 9.25 -11.93 -10.75
N GLU A 99 7.93 -11.86 -10.91
CA GLU A 99 7.27 -10.79 -11.67
C GLU A 99 7.61 -9.41 -11.09
N VAL A 100 7.44 -9.21 -9.78
CA VAL A 100 7.77 -7.92 -9.14
C VAL A 100 9.26 -7.64 -9.05
N LEU A 101 10.12 -8.67 -9.01
CA LEU A 101 11.57 -8.48 -9.02
C LEU A 101 12.03 -7.75 -10.28
N SER A 102 11.45 -8.08 -11.44
CA SER A 102 11.75 -7.38 -12.71
C SER A 102 11.41 -5.89 -12.69
N LEU A 103 10.58 -5.48 -11.72
CA LEU A 103 10.10 -4.11 -11.57
C LEU A 103 10.92 -3.29 -10.58
N PHE A 104 11.71 -3.93 -9.71
CA PHE A 104 12.52 -3.23 -8.71
C PHE A 104 13.83 -2.72 -9.31
N THR A 105 14.14 -1.45 -9.08
CA THR A 105 15.38 -0.82 -9.57
C THR A 105 16.57 -0.97 -8.61
N LEU A 106 16.34 -1.55 -7.42
CA LEU A 106 17.35 -1.73 -6.38
C LEU A 106 17.62 -3.22 -6.19
N ASP A 107 18.88 -3.64 -6.36
CA ASP A 107 19.33 -5.01 -6.03
C ASP A 107 20.07 -4.99 -4.67
N GLU A 108 19.36 -4.56 -3.62
CA GLU A 108 19.87 -4.63 -2.25
C GLU A 108 19.82 -6.08 -1.72
N LYS A 109 20.66 -6.36 -0.72
CA LYS A 109 20.74 -7.65 -0.04
C LYS A 109 20.61 -7.43 1.47
N GLY A 110 20.25 -8.50 2.19
CA GLY A 110 20.17 -8.49 3.64
C GLY A 110 18.76 -8.83 4.13
N ASP A 111 18.43 -8.29 5.28
CA ASP A 111 17.19 -8.48 6.01
C ASP A 111 16.37 -7.19 6.09
N ILE A 112 15.26 -7.21 6.83
CA ILE A 112 14.44 -6.02 7.01
C ILE A 112 15.18 -4.90 7.74
N HIS A 113 15.97 -5.23 8.77
CA HIS A 113 16.69 -4.24 9.59
C HIS A 113 17.73 -3.45 8.78
N SER A 114 18.43 -4.13 7.86
CA SER A 114 19.36 -3.49 6.94
C SER A 114 18.65 -2.68 5.85
N ALA A 115 17.51 -3.14 5.34
CA ALA A 115 16.71 -2.41 4.36
C ALA A 115 16.17 -1.06 4.89
N MET A 116 15.92 -0.96 6.21
CA MET A 116 15.43 0.25 6.87
C MET A 116 16.44 1.40 6.87
N ASN A 117 17.74 1.13 6.66
CA ASN A 117 18.76 2.16 6.60
C ASN A 117 18.47 3.16 5.47
N ASN A 118 18.36 4.43 5.84
CA ASN A 118 18.04 5.55 4.94
C ASN A 118 16.72 5.35 4.17
N ALA A 119 15.79 4.57 4.70
CA ALA A 119 14.44 4.46 4.14
C ALA A 119 13.63 5.73 4.47
N ASP A 120 12.75 6.15 3.55
CA ASP A 120 11.82 7.24 3.79
C ASP A 120 10.44 6.74 4.20
N VAL A 121 10.05 5.58 3.66
CA VAL A 121 8.74 4.97 3.87
C VAL A 121 8.93 3.50 4.21
N PHE A 122 8.33 3.05 5.31
CA PHE A 122 8.13 1.64 5.62
C PHE A 122 6.66 1.26 5.47
N ILE A 123 6.39 0.12 4.84
CA ILE A 123 5.06 -0.45 4.65
C ILE A 123 5.08 -1.91 5.09
N GLY A 124 4.47 -2.19 6.24
CA GLY A 124 4.29 -3.51 6.79
C GLY A 124 2.93 -4.10 6.43
N VAL A 125 2.95 -5.26 5.77
CA VAL A 125 1.77 -6.10 5.48
C VAL A 125 2.08 -7.57 5.77
N SER A 126 2.77 -7.82 6.89
CA SER A 126 3.42 -9.11 7.17
C SER A 126 3.07 -9.66 8.54
N LYS A 127 4.02 -9.65 9.48
CA LYS A 127 3.90 -10.22 10.82
C LYS A 127 4.14 -9.14 11.86
N SER A 128 3.51 -9.29 13.01
CA SER A 128 3.74 -8.43 14.16
C SER A 128 5.20 -8.41 14.64
N GLY A 129 5.66 -7.24 15.12
CA GLY A 129 6.91 -7.08 15.87
C GLY A 129 8.18 -7.36 15.06
N ILE A 130 8.18 -7.03 13.77
CA ILE A 130 9.31 -7.33 12.87
C ILE A 130 10.33 -6.20 12.77
N ILE A 131 9.95 -4.98 13.18
CA ILE A 131 10.86 -3.84 13.30
C ILE A 131 10.68 -3.24 14.70
N ASN A 132 11.72 -2.56 15.18
CA ASN A 132 11.72 -1.91 16.49
C ASN A 132 12.13 -0.43 16.37
N LYS A 133 12.13 0.28 17.50
CA LYS A 133 12.57 1.68 17.62
C LYS A 133 13.88 1.96 16.87
N THR A 134 14.89 1.11 17.05
CA THR A 134 16.24 1.28 16.46
C THR A 134 16.22 1.19 14.93
N ASP A 135 15.27 0.43 14.37
CA ASP A 135 15.11 0.35 12.92
C ASP A 135 14.52 1.65 12.36
N VAL A 136 13.58 2.26 13.08
CA VAL A 136 13.00 3.56 12.72
C VAL A 136 14.02 4.69 12.88
N GLU A 137 14.89 4.63 13.89
CA GLU A 137 15.97 5.62 14.09
C GLU A 137 16.97 5.67 12.93
N LYS A 138 17.10 4.58 12.16
CA LYS A 138 17.98 4.50 10.98
C LYS A 138 17.34 5.04 9.69
N MET A 139 16.04 5.35 9.72
CA MET A 139 15.33 5.94 8.58
C MET A 139 15.77 7.38 8.36
N ASN A 140 15.49 7.91 7.16
CA ASN A 140 15.71 9.32 6.88
C ASN A 140 14.79 10.19 7.75
N LYS A 141 15.20 11.46 7.94
CA LYS A 141 14.36 12.47 8.58
C LYS A 141 12.98 12.53 7.93
N ASP A 142 11.94 12.79 8.72
CA ASP A 142 10.55 12.82 8.27
C ASP A 142 10.10 11.45 7.72
N ALA A 143 10.40 10.39 8.46
CA ALA A 143 10.07 9.02 8.13
C ALA A 143 8.55 8.77 8.21
N ILE A 144 8.05 7.96 7.28
CA ILE A 144 6.65 7.51 7.20
C ILE A 144 6.60 6.01 7.51
N VAL A 145 5.81 5.60 8.50
CA VAL A 145 5.70 4.21 8.94
C VAL A 145 4.26 3.74 8.85
N PHE A 146 3.97 2.83 7.92
CA PHE A 146 2.68 2.16 7.79
C PHE A 146 2.80 0.73 8.34
N ALA A 147 2.34 0.49 9.56
CA ALA A 147 2.40 -0.82 10.23
C ALA A 147 0.99 -1.44 10.28
N MET A 148 0.64 -2.21 9.24
CA MET A 148 -0.75 -2.60 8.95
C MET A 148 -1.07 -4.06 9.30
N ALA A 149 -0.14 -4.81 9.89
CA ALA A 149 -0.47 -6.12 10.44
C ALA A 149 -1.55 -6.02 11.54
N ASN A 150 -2.49 -6.96 11.50
CA ASN A 150 -3.55 -7.10 12.49
C ASN A 150 -3.46 -8.47 13.18
N PRO A 151 -3.87 -8.58 14.47
CA PRO A 151 -4.31 -7.49 15.36
C PRO A 151 -3.15 -6.67 15.96
N THR A 152 -1.92 -7.19 15.88
CA THR A 152 -0.73 -6.55 16.43
C THR A 152 0.15 -6.07 15.27
N PRO A 153 0.49 -4.76 15.20
CA PRO A 153 1.23 -4.20 14.08
C PRO A 153 2.69 -4.68 14.05
N GLU A 154 3.37 -4.39 12.94
CA GLU A 154 4.82 -4.59 12.77
C GLU A 154 5.64 -3.86 13.84
N ILE A 155 5.16 -2.68 14.27
CA ILE A 155 5.66 -1.84 15.35
C ILE A 155 4.50 -1.01 15.90
N PHE A 156 4.45 -0.79 17.21
CA PHE A 156 3.41 0.05 17.80
C PHE A 156 3.68 1.54 17.54
N PRO A 157 2.64 2.39 17.38
CA PRO A 157 2.82 3.81 17.10
C PRO A 157 3.69 4.55 18.10
N GLU A 158 3.59 4.24 19.38
CA GLU A 158 4.39 4.86 20.44
C GLU A 158 5.88 4.58 20.24
N GLU A 159 6.22 3.34 19.87
CA GLU A 159 7.60 2.92 19.61
C GLU A 159 8.13 3.51 18.30
N ALA A 160 7.32 3.53 17.25
CA ALA A 160 7.68 4.17 15.98
C ALA A 160 7.91 5.68 16.16
N LYS A 161 7.05 6.37 16.92
CA LYS A 161 7.20 7.79 17.25
C LYS A 161 8.46 8.03 18.08
N ALA A 162 8.74 7.17 19.06
CA ALA A 162 9.97 7.24 19.85
C ALA A 162 11.23 7.02 19.01
N GLY A 163 11.14 6.28 17.90
CA GLY A 163 12.22 6.11 16.93
C GLY A 163 12.34 7.25 15.91
N GLY A 164 11.47 8.25 15.94
CA GLY A 164 11.52 9.43 15.08
C GLY A 164 10.62 9.38 13.84
N ALA A 165 9.69 8.43 13.75
CA ALA A 165 8.67 8.46 12.69
C ALA A 165 7.82 9.73 12.82
N ARG A 166 7.68 10.46 11.71
CA ARG A 166 6.87 11.68 11.65
C ARG A 166 5.42 11.39 11.34
N ILE A 167 5.17 10.40 10.47
CA ILE A 167 3.82 9.95 10.13
C ILE A 167 3.73 8.47 10.40
N ILE A 168 2.67 8.09 11.11
CA ILE A 168 2.41 6.71 11.49
C ILE A 168 0.99 6.37 11.10
N ALA A 169 0.81 5.23 10.44
CA ALA A 169 -0.49 4.69 10.06
C ALA A 169 -0.56 3.21 10.41
N THR A 170 -1.74 2.73 10.80
CA THR A 170 -1.95 1.33 11.16
C THR A 170 -3.25 0.79 10.57
N GLY A 171 -3.46 -0.53 10.62
CA GLY A 171 -4.75 -1.13 10.27
C GLY A 171 -5.83 -0.98 11.36
N ARG A 172 -5.44 -0.54 12.57
CA ARG A 172 -6.32 -0.52 13.75
C ARG A 172 -7.09 0.79 13.87
N SER A 173 -8.30 0.70 14.39
CA SER A 173 -9.22 1.84 14.53
C SER A 173 -8.97 2.69 15.78
N ASP A 174 -8.20 2.21 16.74
CA ASP A 174 -7.89 2.92 17.98
C ASP A 174 -6.69 3.87 17.86
N PHE A 175 -6.05 3.93 16.69
CA PHE A 175 -4.97 4.85 16.37
C PHE A 175 -5.36 5.82 15.25
N ALA A 176 -4.66 6.96 15.18
CA ALA A 176 -4.75 7.88 14.05
C ALA A 176 -4.35 7.19 12.73
N ASN A 177 -4.80 7.76 11.61
CA ASN A 177 -4.47 7.28 10.27
C ASN A 177 -4.79 5.79 10.06
N GLN A 178 -6.01 5.36 10.35
CA GLN A 178 -6.43 3.99 10.09
C GLN A 178 -6.46 3.71 8.57
N VAL A 179 -5.56 2.85 8.10
CA VAL A 179 -5.55 2.35 6.73
C VAL A 179 -6.44 1.11 6.65
N ASN A 180 -7.67 1.31 6.17
CA ASN A 180 -8.66 0.26 6.04
C ASN A 180 -9.28 0.25 4.64
N ASN A 181 -9.28 -0.90 3.98
CA ASN A 181 -9.78 -1.09 2.63
C ASN A 181 -11.29 -0.82 2.49
N VAL A 182 -12.04 -0.77 3.60
CA VAL A 182 -13.46 -0.37 3.62
C VAL A 182 -13.73 1.01 2.99
N ILE A 183 -12.73 1.88 2.96
CA ILE A 183 -12.84 3.21 2.36
C ILE A 183 -12.89 3.13 0.82
N ALA A 184 -12.31 2.08 0.23
CA ALA A 184 -12.17 1.95 -1.22
C ALA A 184 -13.33 1.22 -1.91
N PHE A 185 -13.66 0.01 -1.45
CA PHE A 185 -14.54 -0.87 -2.23
C PHE A 185 -15.98 -0.35 -2.44
N PRO A 186 -16.66 0.34 -1.49
CA PRO A 186 -18.04 0.76 -1.70
C PRO A 186 -18.19 1.73 -2.87
N GLY A 187 -17.35 2.78 -2.90
CA GLY A 187 -17.35 3.76 -3.98
C GLY A 187 -16.86 3.19 -5.29
N LEU A 188 -15.80 2.35 -5.26
CA LEU A 188 -15.26 1.70 -6.45
C LEU A 188 -16.33 0.88 -7.16
N PHE A 189 -17.01 -0.04 -6.44
CA PHE A 189 -18.03 -0.89 -7.05
C PHE A 189 -19.26 -0.10 -7.48
N ALA A 190 -19.70 0.90 -6.71
CA ALA A 190 -20.80 1.76 -7.12
C ALA A 190 -20.49 2.51 -8.43
N GLY A 191 -19.25 2.97 -8.61
CA GLY A 191 -18.78 3.58 -9.85
C GLY A 191 -18.71 2.58 -11.01
N LEU A 192 -18.11 1.41 -10.79
CA LEU A 192 -18.01 0.34 -11.80
C LEU A 192 -19.38 -0.12 -12.30
N PHE A 193 -20.36 -0.25 -11.40
CA PHE A 193 -21.73 -0.61 -11.78
C PHE A 193 -22.41 0.50 -12.57
N ALA A 194 -22.21 1.77 -12.21
CA ALA A 194 -22.77 2.90 -12.93
C ALA A 194 -22.29 2.99 -14.39
N ILE A 195 -21.05 2.59 -14.66
CA ILE A 195 -20.47 2.57 -16.01
C ILE A 195 -20.56 1.20 -16.70
N GLN A 196 -21.16 0.20 -16.04
CA GLN A 196 -21.23 -1.18 -16.53
C GLN A 196 -19.84 -1.73 -16.94
N ALA A 197 -18.82 -1.45 -16.12
CA ALA A 197 -17.45 -1.87 -16.39
C ALA A 197 -17.36 -3.38 -16.56
N ARG A 198 -16.59 -3.85 -17.54
CA ARG A 198 -16.32 -5.29 -17.76
C ARG A 198 -15.01 -5.76 -17.14
N SER A 199 -14.10 -4.83 -16.85
CA SER A 199 -12.78 -5.10 -16.28
C SER A 199 -12.39 -3.98 -15.33
N ILE A 200 -11.41 -4.26 -14.46
CA ILE A 200 -10.78 -3.26 -13.59
C ILE A 200 -9.29 -3.22 -13.91
N THR A 201 -8.76 -2.02 -14.11
CA THR A 201 -7.36 -1.78 -14.47
C THR A 201 -6.63 -1.03 -13.36
N GLN A 202 -5.29 -0.91 -13.47
CA GLN A 202 -4.50 -0.16 -12.50
C GLN A 202 -4.82 1.34 -12.52
N GLU A 203 -5.20 1.88 -13.67
CA GLU A 203 -5.60 3.29 -13.82
C GLU A 203 -6.84 3.57 -12.97
N ILE A 204 -7.83 2.67 -12.95
CA ILE A 204 -8.99 2.79 -12.06
C ILE A 204 -8.56 2.77 -10.59
N PHE A 205 -7.63 1.90 -10.20
CA PHE A 205 -7.11 1.88 -8.82
C PHE A 205 -6.44 3.19 -8.43
N MET A 206 -5.70 3.81 -9.36
CA MET A 206 -5.10 5.13 -9.15
C MET A 206 -6.16 6.22 -9.01
N VAL A 207 -7.20 6.22 -9.85
CA VAL A 207 -8.34 7.16 -9.75
C VAL A 207 -9.02 7.06 -8.39
N VAL A 208 -9.25 5.84 -7.90
CA VAL A 208 -9.82 5.63 -6.56
C VAL A 208 -8.87 6.12 -5.47
N ALA A 209 -7.58 5.80 -5.55
CA ALA A 209 -6.59 6.24 -4.57
C ALA A 209 -6.50 7.78 -4.52
N ASP A 210 -6.57 8.45 -5.67
CA ASP A 210 -6.62 9.91 -5.76
C ASP A 210 -7.89 10.50 -5.16
N ALA A 211 -9.06 9.91 -5.45
CA ALA A 211 -10.33 10.36 -4.88
C ALA A 211 -10.35 10.23 -3.34
N ILE A 212 -9.79 9.16 -2.79
CA ILE A 212 -9.66 8.98 -1.33
C ILE A 212 -8.69 10.00 -0.76
N ALA A 213 -7.50 10.17 -1.37
CA ALA A 213 -6.50 11.12 -0.89
C ALA A 213 -7.04 12.57 -0.90
N ASN A 214 -7.74 12.95 -1.97
CA ASN A 214 -8.33 14.28 -2.13
C ASN A 214 -9.56 14.53 -1.24
N SER A 215 -10.12 13.49 -0.62
CA SER A 215 -11.17 13.65 0.39
C SER A 215 -10.62 14.19 1.72
N VAL A 216 -9.29 14.29 1.87
CA VAL A 216 -8.63 14.98 2.98
C VAL A 216 -8.10 16.32 2.47
N GLU A 217 -8.82 17.41 2.77
CA GLU A 217 -8.50 18.74 2.24
C GLU A 217 -7.16 19.28 2.78
N ASN A 218 -6.92 19.15 4.09
CA ASN A 218 -5.74 19.66 4.77
C ASN A 218 -5.04 18.52 5.52
N PRO A 219 -4.27 17.65 4.83
CA PRO A 219 -3.62 16.52 5.47
C PRO A 219 -2.57 17.00 6.47
N ASN A 220 -2.47 16.29 7.59
CA ASN A 220 -1.46 16.51 8.63
C ASN A 220 -0.99 15.17 9.20
N GLU A 221 -0.07 15.20 10.16
CA GLU A 221 0.58 13.99 10.71
C GLU A 221 -0.41 12.96 11.29
N GLU A 222 -1.56 13.39 11.78
CA GLU A 222 -2.60 12.55 12.38
C GLU A 222 -3.86 12.37 11.51
N ASN A 223 -3.87 12.97 10.31
CA ASN A 223 -5.00 12.91 9.37
C ASN A 223 -4.51 12.89 7.91
N ILE A 224 -4.01 11.74 7.45
CA ILE A 224 -3.58 11.53 6.04
C ILE A 224 -4.60 10.75 5.20
N ILE A 225 -5.59 10.12 5.83
CA ILE A 225 -6.61 9.28 5.20
C ILE A 225 -7.95 9.59 5.85
N PRO A 226 -9.07 9.67 5.10
CA PRO A 226 -10.34 10.04 5.70
C PRO A 226 -10.85 8.93 6.63
N SER A 227 -11.77 9.29 7.51
CA SER A 227 -12.41 8.32 8.40
C SER A 227 -13.19 7.27 7.59
N PRO A 228 -13.13 5.97 7.96
CA PRO A 228 -14.01 4.94 7.42
C PRO A 228 -15.52 5.24 7.56
N LEU A 229 -15.89 6.13 8.49
CA LEU A 229 -17.27 6.52 8.73
C LEU A 229 -17.71 7.72 7.89
N ASP A 230 -16.79 8.36 7.17
CA ASP A 230 -17.11 9.46 6.28
C ASP A 230 -17.81 8.94 5.02
N LYS A 231 -19.13 9.10 5.00
CA LYS A 231 -20.00 8.67 3.91
C LYS A 231 -19.75 9.43 2.60
N SER A 232 -19.13 10.62 2.65
CA SER A 232 -18.83 11.39 1.44
C SER A 232 -17.78 10.72 0.57
N VAL A 233 -16.85 9.96 1.18
CA VAL A 233 -15.74 9.32 0.45
C VAL A 233 -16.24 8.33 -0.58
N ALA A 234 -17.25 7.51 -0.23
CA ALA A 234 -17.82 6.56 -1.16
C ALA A 234 -18.45 7.23 -2.39
N GLU A 235 -19.13 8.37 -2.19
CA GLU A 235 -19.70 9.14 -3.30
C GLU A 235 -18.61 9.82 -4.14
N ASN A 236 -17.60 10.41 -3.52
CA ASN A 236 -16.46 11.01 -4.22
C ASN A 236 -15.73 9.99 -5.10
N VAL A 237 -15.44 8.81 -4.55
CA VAL A 237 -14.81 7.70 -5.28
C VAL A 237 -15.68 7.25 -6.45
N LYS A 238 -16.99 7.05 -6.23
CA LYS A 238 -17.93 6.67 -7.29
C LYS A 238 -17.92 7.69 -8.44
N GLN A 239 -18.00 8.98 -8.12
CA GLN A 239 -17.99 10.05 -9.13
C GLN A 239 -16.67 10.07 -9.90
N ALA A 240 -15.53 9.88 -9.22
CA ALA A 240 -14.23 9.82 -9.88
C ALA A 240 -14.14 8.67 -10.88
N VAL A 241 -14.62 7.48 -10.51
CA VAL A 241 -14.65 6.31 -11.41
C VAL A 241 -15.57 6.56 -12.63
N ILE A 242 -16.74 7.17 -12.42
CA ILE A 242 -17.66 7.53 -13.51
C ILE A 242 -17.01 8.53 -14.47
N GLN A 243 -16.31 9.53 -13.94
CA GLN A 243 -15.65 10.57 -14.75
C GLN A 243 -14.47 10.02 -15.55
N PHE A 244 -13.70 9.08 -14.99
CA PHE A 244 -12.59 8.44 -15.69
C PHE A 244 -13.03 7.65 -16.94
N SER A 245 -14.26 7.15 -16.96
CA SER A 245 -14.80 6.36 -18.06
C SER A 245 -15.46 7.18 -19.18
N LYS A 246 -15.55 8.51 -19.02
CA LYS A 246 -16.12 9.42 -20.02
C LYS A 246 -15.03 9.97 -20.93
#